data_AF-A0A9D6ZZY6-F1
#
_entry.id   AF-A0A9D6ZZY6-F1
#
_cell.length_a   1.000
_cell.length_b   1.000
_cell.length_c   1.000
_cell.angle_alpha   90.00
_cell.angle_beta   90.00
_cell.angle_gamma   90.00
#
_symmetry.space_group_name_H-M   'P 1'
#
loop_
_entity.id
_entity.type
_entity.pdbx_description
1 polymer ?
#
loop_
_entity_poly.entity_id
_entity_poly.type
_entity_poly.pdbx_seq_one_letter_code
_entity_poly.pdbx_strand_id
1 'polypeptide(L)'
;MKNTTRSFSHMARVIVFSAGLILLAPSRAYAANNCAWTGASDTNWANAGNWSSCGGVVPTQADTVTISSVGNQPTISTATANAGSIAINSGATLTLSGNQTLNIGATGGGATNTFANNGGTFNATSGTVVFKGMGTNDPGSTTTVSGSGTFNFNSITINTTNLTVKFDTDVNVSGTFSKSSGDMAYTTCNTTTHPAIIFSGTVTISGSGTPTFCDLTISAGTTSVSTNIEIVNALSNDGTFDQSATKTTTFKNPVSGTLASTLSGSGSTIFGSLTVQGNRTINASSHSFTLVGTSWSVSSGGTFNGGTATVTFNPGSGNTTTISGTGTHNLNNVTISSGTLSYSAGTVRVSGNWTNNAAFTAGTGTVTFNGTSSQVVGGSSTTTFNNLTINSGAIVALATKPLVSGAVTHNGLLRETQTVNGSANVDFICLGSTSTNCSAYKGVTLNANNSDLGSTIVDVMGNSLCGGVSGTVRRCYDLRPTTTTGRNATATFFFLNSELNGENCDTLNAWRYTGSAFASAGTTGTRQCSTDPRSIQVTGIANFSVFALKTTSPSVPTPITIASIEAESGGPDWTLATIGCMLAAFGAIGWATTRARRDAG
;
A
#
# COMPACT_ATOMS: atom_id res chain seq x y z
N MET A 1 72.48 -37.11 -43.02
CA MET A 1 73.55 -37.72 -42.19
C MET A 1 73.19 -37.41 -40.74
N LYS A 2 72.60 -38.38 -40.01
CA LYS A 2 73.23 -39.13 -38.89
C LYS A 2 73.74 -38.19 -37.76
N ASN A 3 73.46 -38.33 -36.47
CA ASN A 3 72.90 -39.41 -35.67
C ASN A 3 72.58 -38.86 -34.25
N THR A 4 71.38 -39.16 -33.75
CA THR A 4 71.01 -39.75 -32.44
C THR A 4 71.90 -39.67 -31.17
N THR A 5 71.25 -39.21 -30.08
CA THR A 5 71.24 -39.71 -28.67
C THR A 5 72.52 -39.71 -27.81
N ARG A 6 72.41 -39.19 -26.56
CA ARG A 6 72.26 -40.01 -25.32
C ARG A 6 72.14 -39.16 -24.04
N SER A 7 71.21 -39.57 -23.19
CA SER A 7 71.14 -39.32 -21.73
C SER A 7 72.19 -40.19 -21.01
N PHE A 8 72.80 -39.69 -19.91
CA PHE A 8 73.15 -40.49 -18.72
C PHE A 8 73.47 -39.60 -17.48
N SER A 9 72.65 -39.80 -16.45
CA SER A 9 72.91 -39.88 -14.99
C SER A 9 73.84 -38.92 -14.22
N HIS A 10 73.21 -38.31 -13.20
CA HIS A 10 73.63 -38.13 -11.79
C HIS A 10 75.11 -37.95 -11.43
N MET A 11 75.40 -36.81 -10.78
CA MET A 11 76.20 -36.82 -9.55
C MET A 11 75.79 -35.67 -8.63
N ALA A 12 75.49 -36.04 -7.38
CA ALA A 12 74.99 -35.17 -6.32
C ALA A 12 76.00 -34.08 -5.92
N ARG A 13 75.50 -32.88 -5.65
CA ARG A 13 76.17 -31.91 -4.78
C ARG A 13 75.18 -31.39 -3.74
N VAL A 14 75.54 -31.73 -2.51
CA VAL A 14 74.95 -31.34 -1.24
C VAL A 14 74.79 -29.82 -1.17
N ILE A 15 73.55 -29.35 -1.05
CA ILE A 15 73.26 -27.99 -0.57
C ILE A 15 72.80 -28.13 0.87
N VAL A 16 73.60 -27.55 1.77
CA VAL A 16 73.33 -27.43 3.20
C VAL A 16 72.04 -26.63 3.38
N PHE A 17 70.96 -27.29 3.81
CA PHE A 17 69.77 -26.61 4.30
C PHE A 17 70.10 -26.00 5.66
N SER A 18 70.33 -24.69 5.68
CA SER A 18 70.27 -23.91 6.91
C SER A 18 68.80 -23.88 7.35
N ALA A 19 68.44 -24.74 8.31
CA ALA A 19 67.15 -24.68 8.98
C ALA A 19 67.09 -23.40 9.82
N GLY A 20 66.72 -22.29 9.18
CA GLY A 20 66.22 -21.12 9.87
C GLY A 20 64.87 -21.47 10.46
N LEU A 21 64.86 -21.76 11.77
CA LEU A 21 63.65 -21.82 12.58
C LEU A 21 62.97 -20.44 12.51
N ILE A 22 62.12 -20.24 11.50
CA ILE A 22 61.16 -19.14 11.50
C ILE A 22 60.19 -19.48 12.63
N LEU A 23 60.45 -18.88 13.80
CA LEU A 23 59.42 -18.64 14.79
C LEU A 23 58.28 -17.91 14.07
N LEU A 24 57.27 -18.66 13.65
CA LEU A 24 55.92 -18.15 13.53
C LEU A 24 55.58 -17.63 14.93
N ALA A 25 55.87 -16.35 15.18
CA ALA A 25 55.23 -15.66 16.27
C ALA A 25 53.74 -15.88 16.04
N PRO A 26 52.99 -16.46 17.00
CA PRO A 26 51.54 -16.44 16.90
C PRO A 26 51.16 -14.99 16.62
N SER A 27 50.26 -14.76 15.66
CA SER A 27 49.64 -13.46 15.47
C SER A 27 49.24 -12.98 16.86
N ARG A 28 49.93 -11.96 17.38
CA ARG A 28 49.66 -11.45 18.72
C ARG A 28 48.18 -11.10 18.75
N ALA A 29 47.41 -11.85 19.53
CA ALA A 29 46.12 -11.37 20.00
C ALA A 29 46.44 -10.05 20.71
N TYR A 30 46.01 -8.92 20.15
CA TYR A 30 46.00 -7.69 20.90
C TYR A 30 45.11 -7.95 22.12
N ALA A 31 45.65 -7.84 23.33
CA ALA A 31 44.86 -7.98 24.53
C ALA A 31 43.79 -6.88 24.52
N ALA A 32 42.53 -7.28 24.59
CA ALA A 32 41.41 -6.35 24.67
C ALA A 32 41.53 -5.52 25.96
N ASN A 33 41.64 -4.20 25.81
CA ASN A 33 41.68 -3.27 26.92
C ASN A 33 40.30 -2.68 27.19
N ASN A 34 40.09 -2.25 28.43
CA ASN A 34 38.92 -1.47 28.83
C ASN A 34 39.31 0.01 28.88
N CYS A 35 39.31 0.64 27.72
CA CYS A 35 39.70 2.03 27.54
C CYS A 35 38.64 2.99 28.09
N ALA A 36 39.02 3.84 29.04
CA ALA A 36 38.13 4.85 29.60
C ALA A 36 38.56 6.26 29.17
N TRP A 37 37.62 7.01 28.61
CA TRP A 37 37.84 8.41 28.24
C TRP A 37 37.90 9.28 29.50
N THR A 38 39.02 9.98 29.67
CA THR A 38 39.24 10.91 30.79
C THR A 38 39.07 12.37 30.39
N GLY A 39 39.29 12.69 29.11
CA GLY A 39 39.29 14.08 28.62
C GLY A 39 40.34 14.97 29.29
N ALA A 40 41.42 14.38 29.81
CA ALA A 40 42.39 15.09 30.64
C ALA A 40 43.20 16.16 29.89
N SER A 41 43.38 16.01 28.58
CA SER A 41 44.18 16.93 27.76
C SER A 41 43.29 17.82 26.88
N ASP A 42 42.39 17.24 26.11
CA ASP A 42 41.52 17.94 25.17
C ASP A 42 40.32 17.06 24.75
N THR A 43 39.60 17.43 23.68
CA THR A 43 38.46 16.67 23.13
C THR A 43 38.85 15.67 22.04
N ASN A 44 40.10 15.63 21.58
CA ASN A 44 40.49 14.86 20.39
C ASN A 44 40.61 13.35 20.71
N TRP A 45 39.77 12.53 20.07
CA TRP A 45 39.81 11.06 20.19
C TRP A 45 41.22 10.49 19.97
N ALA A 46 41.96 11.07 19.02
CA ALA A 46 43.27 10.58 18.60
C ALA A 46 44.41 10.93 19.58
N ASN A 47 44.15 11.74 20.61
CA ASN A 47 45.14 12.05 21.64
C ASN A 47 45.15 10.97 22.72
N ALA A 48 46.21 10.16 22.77
CA ALA A 48 46.38 9.09 23.76
C ALA A 48 46.35 9.59 25.22
N GLY A 49 46.68 10.86 25.46
CA GLY A 49 46.60 11.49 26.79
C GLY A 49 45.17 11.64 27.35
N ASN A 50 44.15 11.45 26.52
CA ASN A 50 42.74 11.45 26.95
C ASN A 50 42.22 10.05 27.32
N TRP A 51 43.05 9.02 27.23
CA TRP A 51 42.66 7.64 27.47
C TRP A 51 43.38 7.06 28.70
N SER A 52 42.62 6.37 29.54
CA SER A 52 43.15 5.55 30.64
C SER A 52 42.86 4.08 30.39
N SER A 53 43.67 3.20 30.99
CA SER A 53 43.55 1.74 30.87
C SER A 53 43.58 1.22 29.43
N CYS A 54 44.23 1.96 28.52
CA CYS A 54 44.24 1.73 27.07
C CYS A 54 45.66 1.42 26.54
N GLY A 55 46.52 0.83 27.38
CA GLY A 55 47.90 0.48 27.00
C GLY A 55 48.81 1.66 26.63
N GLY A 56 48.45 2.89 27.00
CA GLY A 56 49.17 4.11 26.62
C GLY A 56 48.94 4.55 25.17
N VAL A 57 47.97 3.95 24.47
CA VAL A 57 47.60 4.27 23.09
C VAL A 57 46.11 4.62 23.00
N VAL A 58 45.65 4.93 21.78
CA VAL A 58 44.22 5.13 21.49
C VAL A 58 43.52 3.78 21.26
N PRO A 59 42.20 3.68 21.47
CA PRO A 59 41.46 2.42 21.30
C PRO A 59 41.57 1.81 19.90
N THR A 60 41.57 0.48 19.86
CA THR A 60 41.59 -0.38 18.67
C THR A 60 40.29 -1.19 18.55
N GLN A 61 40.12 -1.95 17.47
CA GLN A 61 38.92 -2.78 17.26
C GLN A 61 38.79 -3.96 18.25
N ALA A 62 39.82 -4.27 19.05
CA ALA A 62 39.74 -5.27 20.11
C ALA A 62 39.23 -4.69 21.45
N ASP A 63 39.27 -3.37 21.62
CA ASP A 63 39.08 -2.73 22.91
C ASP A 63 37.61 -2.39 23.21
N THR A 64 37.25 -2.36 24.49
CA THR A 64 35.97 -1.82 24.97
C THR A 64 36.19 -0.39 25.45
N VAL A 65 35.42 0.54 24.89
CA VAL A 65 35.49 1.97 25.21
C VAL A 65 34.35 2.34 26.16
N THR A 66 34.67 3.06 27.24
CA THR A 66 33.69 3.71 28.13
C THR A 66 33.87 5.22 28.11
N ILE A 67 32.79 5.95 27.86
CA ILE A 67 32.76 7.42 27.81
C ILE A 67 31.87 7.90 28.96
N SER A 68 32.47 8.59 29.92
CA SER A 68 31.79 9.20 31.05
C SER A 68 31.57 10.69 30.83
N SER A 69 30.67 11.31 31.61
CA SER A 69 30.45 12.76 31.56
C SER A 69 31.62 13.48 32.25
N VAL A 70 32.60 13.90 31.46
CA VAL A 70 33.78 14.66 31.91
C VAL A 70 33.80 16.03 31.24
N GLY A 71 34.74 16.91 31.64
CA GLY A 71 34.80 18.28 31.12
C GLY A 71 35.03 18.36 29.62
N ASN A 72 36.02 17.62 29.09
CA ASN A 72 36.30 17.55 27.65
C ASN A 72 35.69 16.26 27.08
N GLN A 73 34.60 16.38 26.33
CA GLN A 73 33.92 15.23 25.73
C GLN A 73 34.56 14.82 24.39
N PRO A 74 34.64 13.51 24.08
CA PRO A 74 35.38 13.03 22.92
C PRO A 74 34.76 13.48 21.60
N THR A 75 35.64 13.92 20.70
CA THR A 75 35.35 14.31 19.32
C THR A 75 36.30 13.59 18.38
N ILE A 76 35.74 12.87 17.41
CA ILE A 76 36.47 12.25 16.30
C ILE A 76 36.38 13.21 15.12
N SER A 77 37.44 13.97 14.85
CA SER A 77 37.44 15.01 13.80
C SER A 77 38.67 15.02 12.88
N THR A 78 39.73 14.30 13.25
CA THR A 78 41.04 14.39 12.56
C THR A 78 41.58 13.06 12.05
N ALA A 79 41.16 11.93 12.62
CA ALA A 79 41.60 10.60 12.21
C ALA A 79 40.45 9.57 12.26
N THR A 80 40.67 8.39 11.68
CA THR A 80 39.78 7.24 11.84
C THR A 80 39.86 6.71 13.27
N ALA A 81 38.72 6.53 13.92
CA ALA A 81 38.60 5.93 15.24
C ALA A 81 38.19 4.46 15.14
N ASN A 82 38.60 3.65 16.13
CA ASN A 82 38.31 2.22 16.19
C ASN A 82 37.88 1.85 17.61
N ALA A 83 36.90 0.95 17.74
CA ALA A 83 36.52 0.31 18.99
C ALA A 83 35.91 -1.06 18.70
N GLY A 84 36.09 -2.02 19.60
CA GLY A 84 35.31 -3.26 19.58
C GLY A 84 33.89 -2.99 20.06
N SER A 85 33.79 -2.47 21.29
CA SER A 85 32.52 -2.04 21.91
C SER A 85 32.64 -0.61 22.45
N ILE A 86 31.51 0.10 22.54
CA ILE A 86 31.42 1.46 23.09
C ILE A 86 30.26 1.52 24.08
N ALA A 87 30.48 2.09 25.25
CA ALA A 87 29.45 2.48 26.20
C ALA A 87 29.53 4.00 26.45
N ILE A 88 28.48 4.72 26.07
CA ILE A 88 28.29 6.14 26.41
C ILE A 88 27.39 6.21 27.64
N ASN A 89 27.94 6.70 28.75
CA ASN A 89 27.19 6.80 30.01
C ASN A 89 26.25 8.00 30.01
N SER A 90 25.31 8.01 30.95
CA SER A 90 24.34 9.09 31.09
C SER A 90 25.01 10.46 31.21
N GLY A 91 24.50 11.44 30.47
CA GLY A 91 25.07 12.79 30.40
C GLY A 91 26.40 12.90 29.65
N ALA A 92 26.90 11.82 29.06
CA ALA A 92 28.11 11.84 28.24
C ALA A 92 27.80 12.06 26.75
N THR A 93 28.76 12.61 25.99
CA THR A 93 28.60 12.88 24.56
C THR A 93 29.80 12.35 23.78
N LEU A 94 29.55 11.61 22.70
CA LEU A 94 30.56 11.28 21.69
C LEU A 94 30.20 11.97 20.38
N THR A 95 31.08 12.83 19.90
CA THR A 95 30.90 13.55 18.64
C THR A 95 31.72 12.94 17.51
N LEU A 96 31.11 12.68 16.36
CA LEU A 96 31.80 12.36 15.11
C LEU A 96 31.58 13.53 14.14
N SER A 97 32.68 14.14 13.70
CA SER A 97 32.66 15.31 12.82
C SER A 97 33.82 15.24 11.82
N GLY A 98 33.87 16.17 10.87
CA GLY A 98 34.74 16.01 9.71
C GLY A 98 34.33 14.77 8.89
N ASN A 99 34.93 14.54 7.73
CA ASN A 99 34.63 13.37 6.90
C ASN A 99 35.29 12.08 7.45
N GLN A 100 35.24 11.90 8.77
CA GLN A 100 35.96 10.85 9.48
C GLN A 100 35.16 9.56 9.58
N THR A 101 35.86 8.48 9.93
CA THR A 101 35.28 7.15 10.11
C THR A 101 35.41 6.68 11.55
N LEU A 102 34.34 6.11 12.11
CA LEU A 102 34.38 5.32 13.34
C LEU A 102 34.08 3.85 13.01
N ASN A 103 35.07 2.98 13.17
CA ASN A 103 34.90 1.54 13.01
C ASN A 103 34.46 0.92 14.34
N ILE A 104 33.38 0.14 14.33
CA ILE A 104 32.85 -0.54 15.51
C ILE A 104 32.71 -2.03 15.26
N GLY A 105 33.28 -2.84 16.14
CA GLY A 105 33.17 -4.29 16.13
C GLY A 105 34.53 -4.98 16.00
N ALA A 106 34.76 -5.99 16.82
CA ALA A 106 36.00 -6.75 16.82
C ALA A 106 36.11 -7.69 15.60
N THR A 107 37.33 -7.85 15.10
CA THR A 107 37.68 -8.72 13.99
C THR A 107 38.13 -10.11 14.47
N GLY A 108 37.44 -10.74 15.43
CA GLY A 108 37.85 -12.05 15.98
C GLY A 108 36.69 -12.96 16.38
N GLY A 109 36.63 -14.18 15.84
CA GLY A 109 36.03 -15.38 16.45
C GLY A 109 34.54 -15.40 16.81
N GLY A 110 33.63 -14.73 16.09
CA GLY A 110 32.20 -14.71 16.49
C GLY A 110 31.95 -13.77 17.67
N ALA A 111 32.74 -12.69 17.74
CA ALA A 111 32.67 -11.69 18.79
C ALA A 111 31.26 -11.11 18.93
N THR A 112 30.86 -10.87 20.17
CA THR A 112 29.65 -10.12 20.53
C THR A 112 30.08 -8.74 21.02
N ASN A 113 29.73 -7.72 20.25
CA ASN A 113 30.07 -6.33 20.52
C ASN A 113 28.82 -5.53 20.85
N THR A 114 28.99 -4.42 21.55
CA THR A 114 27.87 -3.52 21.87
C THR A 114 28.28 -2.07 21.65
N PHE A 115 27.44 -1.33 20.92
CA PHE A 115 27.44 0.14 20.91
C PHE A 115 26.26 0.61 21.76
N ALA A 116 26.48 0.73 23.06
CA ALA A 116 25.49 1.13 24.04
C ALA A 116 25.52 2.63 24.28
N ASN A 117 24.37 3.28 24.23
CA ASN A 117 24.19 4.64 24.72
C ASN A 117 23.21 4.64 25.89
N ASN A 118 23.73 4.63 27.11
CA ASN A 118 22.98 4.44 28.35
C ASN A 118 22.52 5.79 28.93
N GLY A 119 21.76 6.55 28.13
CA GLY A 119 21.23 7.87 28.48
C GLY A 119 22.19 9.05 28.21
N GLY A 120 23.22 8.84 27.39
CA GLY A 120 24.08 9.89 26.85
C GLY A 120 23.66 10.30 25.43
N THR A 121 24.58 10.87 24.67
CA THR A 121 24.36 11.32 23.29
C THR A 121 25.50 10.86 22.37
N PHE A 122 25.17 10.12 21.32
CA PHE A 122 26.05 9.97 20.16
C PHE A 122 25.61 10.96 19.08
N ASN A 123 26.52 11.86 18.67
CA ASN A 123 26.23 12.90 17.71
C ASN A 123 27.23 12.89 16.55
N ALA A 124 26.88 12.21 15.46
CA ALA A 124 27.62 12.28 14.21
C ALA A 124 27.03 13.35 13.29
N THR A 125 27.54 14.58 13.39
CA THR A 125 27.12 15.69 12.51
C THR A 125 27.58 15.49 11.06
N SER A 126 28.66 14.73 10.88
CA SER A 126 29.22 14.30 9.59
C SER A 126 30.01 13.00 9.78
N GLY A 127 30.56 12.43 8.71
CA GLY A 127 31.37 11.22 8.79
C GLY A 127 30.55 9.93 8.79
N THR A 128 31.24 8.81 8.87
CA THR A 128 30.65 7.47 8.68
C THR A 128 30.95 6.54 9.85
N VAL A 129 29.93 5.88 10.38
CA VAL A 129 30.10 4.72 11.25
C VAL A 129 30.11 3.45 10.39
N VAL A 130 31.15 2.64 10.53
CA VAL A 130 31.29 1.38 9.80
C VAL A 130 31.28 0.23 10.80
N PHE A 131 30.31 -0.66 10.67
CA PHE A 131 30.27 -1.88 11.48
C PHE A 131 31.21 -2.94 10.87
N LYS A 132 32.11 -3.45 11.70
CA LYS A 132 33.19 -4.37 11.33
C LYS A 132 32.99 -5.75 11.98
N GLY A 133 33.48 -6.75 11.27
CA GLY A 133 33.68 -8.13 11.71
C GLY A 133 34.92 -8.70 11.02
N MET A 134 35.16 -10.01 11.11
CA MET A 134 36.34 -10.63 10.46
C MET A 134 36.28 -10.64 8.93
N GLY A 135 35.11 -10.45 8.34
CA GLY A 135 34.93 -10.59 6.89
C GLY A 135 34.85 -12.05 6.48
N THR A 136 35.68 -12.47 5.52
CA THR A 136 35.71 -13.86 5.05
C THR A 136 36.16 -14.78 6.20
N ASN A 137 35.41 -15.85 6.46
CA ASN A 137 35.60 -16.80 7.57
C ASN A 137 35.17 -16.29 8.95
N ASP A 138 34.40 -15.20 9.04
CA ASP A 138 33.73 -14.84 10.30
C ASP A 138 32.69 -15.93 10.66
N PRO A 139 32.80 -16.60 11.84
CA PRO A 139 31.85 -17.64 12.25
C PRO A 139 30.51 -17.07 12.71
N GLY A 140 30.34 -15.73 12.74
CA GLY A 140 29.07 -15.09 13.04
C GLY A 140 29.17 -13.99 14.10
N SER A 141 30.03 -13.00 13.89
CA SER A 141 30.14 -11.87 14.82
C SER A 141 28.85 -11.04 14.86
N THR A 142 28.54 -10.48 16.02
CA THR A 142 27.37 -9.62 16.23
C THR A 142 27.80 -8.28 16.83
N THR A 143 27.22 -7.19 16.36
CA THR A 143 27.30 -5.88 17.02
C THR A 143 25.90 -5.38 17.33
N THR A 144 25.59 -5.14 18.60
CA THR A 144 24.30 -4.61 19.04
C THR A 144 24.36 -3.13 19.34
N VAL A 145 23.54 -2.32 18.67
CA VAL A 145 23.26 -0.93 19.01
C VAL A 145 22.09 -0.90 19.98
N SER A 146 22.28 -0.35 21.18
CA SER A 146 21.29 -0.41 22.26
C SER A 146 21.40 0.76 23.24
N GLY A 147 20.48 0.82 24.19
CA GLY A 147 20.44 1.81 25.27
C GLY A 147 19.32 2.84 25.09
N SER A 148 19.16 3.73 26.05
CA SER A 148 18.08 4.73 26.10
C SER A 148 18.50 6.13 25.64
N GLY A 149 19.77 6.33 25.29
CA GLY A 149 20.30 7.61 24.84
C GLY A 149 20.07 7.86 23.35
N THR A 150 20.39 9.08 22.91
CA THR A 150 20.18 9.51 21.53
C THR A 150 21.29 9.02 20.60
N PHE A 151 20.93 8.37 19.49
CA PHE A 151 21.84 8.05 18.40
C PHE A 151 21.55 8.89 17.17
N ASN A 152 22.43 9.84 16.85
CA ASN A 152 22.39 10.60 15.61
C ASN A 152 23.56 10.18 14.73
N PHE A 153 23.28 9.45 13.66
CA PHE A 153 24.24 9.09 12.62
C PHE A 153 24.14 10.05 11.44
N ASN A 154 25.27 10.49 10.90
CA ASN A 154 25.28 11.01 9.54
C ASN A 154 25.20 9.85 8.56
N SER A 155 26.24 9.02 8.49
CA SER A 155 26.28 7.85 7.60
C SER A 155 26.58 6.55 8.34
N ILE A 156 25.96 5.47 7.90
CA ILE A 156 26.14 4.09 8.40
C ILE A 156 26.56 3.20 7.22
N THR A 157 27.55 2.33 7.43
CA THR A 157 27.94 1.29 6.48
C THR A 157 27.99 -0.09 7.13
N ILE A 158 27.33 -1.06 6.49
CA ILE A 158 27.39 -2.50 6.82
C ILE A 158 27.85 -3.24 5.56
N ASN A 159 29.12 -3.66 5.55
CA ASN A 159 29.75 -4.24 4.36
C ASN A 159 30.58 -5.49 4.65
N THR A 160 30.42 -6.08 5.83
CA THR A 160 31.17 -7.27 6.25
C THR A 160 30.28 -8.51 6.15
N THR A 161 30.76 -9.55 5.46
CA THR A 161 30.09 -10.86 5.37
C THR A 161 29.96 -11.53 6.74
N ASN A 162 28.87 -12.26 6.97
CA ASN A 162 28.59 -12.99 8.23
C ASN A 162 28.58 -12.13 9.52
N LEU A 163 28.55 -10.80 9.40
CA LEU A 163 28.31 -9.89 10.50
C LEU A 163 26.81 -9.68 10.68
N THR A 164 26.28 -9.86 11.90
CA THR A 164 24.94 -9.40 12.26
C THR A 164 25.03 -8.06 12.99
N VAL A 165 24.36 -7.02 12.48
CA VAL A 165 24.17 -5.76 13.20
C VAL A 165 22.76 -5.72 13.76
N LYS A 166 22.63 -5.64 15.09
CA LYS A 166 21.35 -5.50 15.78
C LYS A 166 21.08 -4.04 16.09
N PHE A 167 19.90 -3.54 15.72
CA PHE A 167 19.45 -2.20 16.10
C PHE A 167 18.32 -2.32 17.12
N ASP A 168 18.66 -2.44 18.40
CA ASP A 168 17.71 -2.69 19.49
C ASP A 168 17.23 -1.38 20.17
N THR A 169 17.45 -0.25 19.52
CA THR A 169 16.97 1.09 19.91
C THR A 169 16.77 1.94 18.67
N ASP A 170 16.03 3.04 18.83
CA ASP A 170 15.85 4.03 17.78
C ASP A 170 17.18 4.67 17.38
N VAL A 171 17.36 4.86 16.07
CA VAL A 171 18.54 5.54 15.51
C VAL A 171 18.11 6.55 14.45
N ASN A 172 18.66 7.76 14.53
CA ASN A 172 18.45 8.80 13.53
C ASN A 172 19.58 8.75 12.49
N VAL A 173 19.25 8.87 11.22
CA VAL A 173 20.20 8.89 10.11
C VAL A 173 19.89 10.06 9.18
N SER A 174 20.89 10.91 8.91
CA SER A 174 20.71 12.12 8.10
C SER A 174 21.55 12.20 6.83
N GLY A 175 22.27 11.12 6.50
CA GLY A 175 23.17 11.01 5.35
C GLY A 175 23.00 9.67 4.65
N THR A 176 24.08 8.89 4.51
CA THR A 176 24.02 7.63 3.75
C THR A 176 23.85 6.42 4.65
N PHE A 177 22.85 5.58 4.37
CA PHE A 177 22.75 4.22 4.90
C PHE A 177 23.14 3.22 3.79
N SER A 178 24.31 2.60 3.91
CA SER A 178 24.81 1.65 2.91
C SER A 178 24.92 0.25 3.48
N LYS A 179 24.28 -0.72 2.82
CA LYS A 179 24.44 -2.15 3.11
C LYS A 179 24.84 -2.92 1.85
N SER A 180 26.06 -3.44 1.83
CA SER A 180 26.53 -4.32 0.75
C SER A 180 26.68 -5.78 1.16
N SER A 181 26.77 -6.06 2.47
CA SER A 181 26.86 -7.40 3.04
C SER A 181 26.32 -7.43 4.48
N GLY A 182 26.50 -8.56 5.17
CA GLY A 182 26.03 -8.77 6.54
C GLY A 182 24.52 -8.87 6.66
N ASP A 183 24.06 -9.10 7.89
CA ASP A 183 22.64 -9.19 8.26
C ASP A 183 22.26 -8.04 9.19
N MET A 184 21.00 -7.63 9.11
CA MET A 184 20.38 -6.73 10.07
C MET A 184 19.36 -7.50 10.88
N ALA A 185 19.38 -7.34 12.20
CA ALA A 185 18.48 -8.04 13.11
C ALA A 185 17.95 -7.11 14.19
N TYR A 186 16.88 -7.57 14.86
CA TYR A 186 16.18 -6.82 15.89
C TYR A 186 15.67 -7.80 16.94
N THR A 187 15.86 -7.48 18.21
CA THR A 187 15.42 -8.33 19.32
C THR A 187 13.91 -8.21 19.56
N THR A 188 13.32 -7.02 19.38
CA THR A 188 11.95 -6.73 19.85
C THR A 188 10.97 -6.28 18.75
N CYS A 189 11.29 -6.51 17.47
CA CYS A 189 10.53 -5.93 16.37
C CYS A 189 9.03 -6.30 16.32
N ASN A 190 8.67 -7.41 16.95
CA ASN A 190 7.31 -7.95 17.01
C ASN A 190 6.66 -7.77 18.40
N THR A 191 7.20 -6.89 19.24
CA THR A 191 6.65 -6.57 20.56
C THR A 191 5.96 -5.20 20.52
N THR A 192 5.38 -4.77 21.65
CA THR A 192 4.79 -3.42 21.79
C THR A 192 5.82 -2.29 21.66
N THR A 193 7.10 -2.60 21.86
CA THR A 193 8.22 -1.66 21.72
C THR A 193 9.13 -2.14 20.60
N HIS A 194 9.03 -1.50 19.45
CA HIS A 194 9.79 -1.83 18.26
C HIS A 194 10.72 -0.67 17.90
N PRO A 195 12.02 -0.93 17.68
CA PRO A 195 12.99 0.10 17.32
C PRO A 195 12.79 0.58 15.89
N ALA A 196 12.98 1.88 15.68
CA ALA A 196 12.90 2.53 14.38
C ALA A 196 14.27 3.00 13.87
N ILE A 197 14.51 2.81 12.58
CA ILE A 197 15.51 3.62 11.88
C ILE A 197 14.79 4.82 11.27
N ILE A 198 15.17 6.00 11.74
CA ILE A 198 14.51 7.28 11.44
C ILE A 198 15.40 8.09 10.51
N PHE A 199 14.91 8.34 9.31
CA PHE A 199 15.58 9.16 8.30
C PHE A 199 15.04 10.58 8.32
N SER A 200 15.94 11.56 8.23
CA SER A 200 15.60 12.99 8.18
C SER A 200 16.57 13.76 7.28
N GLY A 201 16.08 14.79 6.58
CA GLY A 201 16.91 15.57 5.67
C GLY A 201 17.14 14.86 4.34
N THR A 202 18.35 14.98 3.77
CA THR A 202 18.69 14.34 2.49
C THR A 202 19.44 13.03 2.74
N VAL A 203 18.76 11.92 2.55
CA VAL A 203 19.27 10.57 2.84
C VAL A 203 19.39 9.74 1.58
N THR A 204 20.42 8.88 1.53
CA THR A 204 20.53 7.83 0.52
C THR A 204 20.60 6.45 1.17
N ILE A 205 19.72 5.54 0.76
CA ILE A 205 19.80 4.11 1.11
C ILE A 205 20.36 3.36 -0.10
N SER A 206 21.51 2.70 0.06
CA SER A 206 22.28 2.12 -1.05
C SER A 206 23.00 0.82 -0.67
N GLY A 207 23.72 0.26 -1.64
CA GLY A 207 24.52 -0.97 -1.50
C GLY A 207 23.88 -2.18 -2.19
N SER A 208 24.67 -3.24 -2.38
CA SER A 208 24.24 -4.46 -3.07
C SER A 208 23.41 -5.41 -2.21
N GLY A 209 23.42 -5.22 -0.88
CA GLY A 209 22.63 -6.00 0.05
C GLY A 209 21.24 -5.41 0.24
N THR A 210 20.36 -6.20 0.86
CA THR A 210 19.01 -5.79 1.25
C THR A 210 19.03 -5.37 2.73
N PRO A 211 18.88 -4.08 3.07
CA PRO A 211 18.59 -3.65 4.44
C PRO A 211 17.24 -4.18 4.91
N THR A 212 17.19 -4.62 6.15
CA THR A 212 15.95 -5.01 6.82
C THR A 212 15.69 -4.01 7.94
N PHE A 213 14.56 -3.33 7.86
CA PHE A 213 14.09 -2.37 8.87
C PHE A 213 13.02 -3.03 9.73
N CYS A 214 13.08 -2.80 11.04
CA CYS A 214 11.95 -3.14 11.88
C CYS A 214 10.81 -2.16 11.58
N ASP A 215 10.95 -0.94 12.09
CA ASP A 215 10.25 0.23 11.59
C ASP A 215 11.17 1.06 10.72
N LEU A 216 10.60 1.51 9.61
CA LEU A 216 11.20 2.51 8.74
C LEU A 216 10.40 3.80 8.89
N THR A 217 11.05 4.85 9.39
CA THR A 217 10.43 6.18 9.50
C THR A 217 11.16 7.18 8.64
N ILE A 218 10.46 7.85 7.73
CA ILE A 218 10.94 9.05 7.05
C ILE A 218 10.24 10.25 7.71
N SER A 219 10.93 10.90 8.63
CA SER A 219 10.35 11.96 9.46
C SER A 219 10.18 13.29 8.71
N ALA A 220 11.11 13.60 7.80
CA ALA A 220 11.10 14.78 6.95
C ALA A 220 12.19 14.66 5.86
N GLY A 221 12.12 15.52 4.84
CA GLY A 221 13.13 15.58 3.77
C GLY A 221 12.96 14.47 2.73
N THR A 222 14.05 14.12 2.05
CA THR A 222 14.04 13.16 0.92
C THR A 222 14.98 12.00 1.20
N THR A 223 14.46 10.78 1.07
CA THR A 223 15.20 9.53 1.15
C THR A 223 15.18 8.83 -0.20
N SER A 224 16.31 8.85 -0.90
CA SER A 224 16.50 8.16 -2.19
C SER A 224 17.00 6.73 -1.96
N VAL A 225 16.31 5.74 -2.53
CA VAL A 225 16.56 4.31 -2.29
C VAL A 225 16.96 3.61 -3.59
N SER A 226 18.21 3.14 -3.64
CA SER A 226 18.81 2.48 -4.81
C SER A 226 19.07 0.99 -4.60
N THR A 227 18.50 0.41 -3.54
CA THR A 227 18.58 -1.03 -3.24
C THR A 227 17.19 -1.61 -2.91
N ASN A 228 17.11 -2.94 -2.88
CA ASN A 228 15.97 -3.63 -2.30
C ASN A 228 15.95 -3.39 -0.79
N ILE A 229 14.77 -3.28 -0.20
CA ILE A 229 14.62 -3.17 1.26
C ILE A 229 13.56 -4.14 1.77
N GLU A 230 13.70 -4.53 3.01
CA GLU A 230 12.70 -5.29 3.77
C GLU A 230 12.21 -4.46 4.95
N ILE A 231 10.91 -4.53 5.22
CA ILE A 231 10.26 -3.89 6.36
C ILE A 231 9.50 -4.98 7.11
N VAL A 232 9.76 -5.10 8.40
CA VAL A 232 9.18 -6.17 9.24
C VAL A 232 7.91 -5.70 9.95
N ASN A 233 7.87 -4.46 10.42
CA ASN A 233 6.74 -3.92 11.17
C ASN A 233 6.04 -2.76 10.43
N ALA A 234 6.49 -1.51 10.51
CA ALA A 234 5.79 -0.38 9.91
C ALA A 234 6.65 0.50 8.99
N LEU A 235 5.96 1.19 8.07
CA LEU A 235 6.50 2.33 7.32
C LEU A 235 5.69 3.57 7.67
N SER A 236 6.33 4.55 8.29
CA SER A 236 5.81 5.92 8.45
C SER A 236 6.59 6.87 7.57
N ASN A 237 5.92 7.65 6.73
CA ASN A 237 6.56 8.62 5.85
C ASN A 237 5.82 9.96 5.88
N ASP A 238 6.47 10.96 6.46
CA ASP A 238 6.08 12.37 6.46
C ASP A 238 7.00 13.24 5.57
N GLY A 239 7.97 12.61 4.89
CA GLY A 239 8.85 13.24 3.90
C GLY A 239 8.62 12.71 2.49
N THR A 240 9.71 12.45 1.78
CA THR A 240 9.72 11.79 0.47
C THR A 240 10.51 10.51 0.55
N PHE A 241 9.88 9.39 0.19
CA PHE A 241 10.53 8.11 -0.06
C PHE A 241 10.54 7.88 -1.57
N ASP A 242 11.73 7.83 -2.17
CA ASP A 242 11.90 7.70 -3.63
C ASP A 242 12.77 6.48 -3.97
N GLN A 243 12.13 5.36 -4.29
CA GLN A 243 12.80 4.13 -4.65
C GLN A 243 12.90 3.94 -6.16
N SER A 244 14.10 3.55 -6.63
CA SER A 244 14.34 3.18 -8.02
C SER A 244 13.38 2.11 -8.51
N ALA A 245 12.85 2.28 -9.73
CA ALA A 245 11.95 1.36 -10.42
C ALA A 245 12.45 -0.09 -10.53
N THR A 246 13.77 -0.31 -10.44
CA THR A 246 14.39 -1.65 -10.52
C THR A 246 14.50 -2.37 -9.19
N LYS A 247 14.05 -1.75 -8.09
CA LYS A 247 14.21 -2.24 -6.72
C LYS A 247 12.86 -2.54 -6.09
N THR A 248 12.89 -3.41 -5.09
CA THR A 248 11.68 -3.90 -4.43
C THR A 248 11.67 -3.51 -2.96
N THR A 249 10.55 -2.99 -2.49
CA THR A 249 10.21 -2.93 -1.07
C THR A 249 9.40 -4.17 -0.69
N THR A 250 9.87 -4.90 0.32
CA THR A 250 9.23 -6.13 0.78
C THR A 250 8.74 -5.96 2.21
N PHE A 251 7.44 -6.02 2.42
CA PHE A 251 6.89 -6.26 3.75
C PHE A 251 7.04 -7.74 4.09
N LYS A 252 8.05 -8.05 4.89
CA LYS A 252 8.52 -9.42 5.16
C LYS A 252 7.71 -10.08 6.28
N ASN A 253 7.43 -11.38 6.15
CA ASN A 253 6.79 -12.14 7.21
C ASN A 253 7.67 -12.18 8.48
N PRO A 254 7.19 -11.74 9.64
CA PRO A 254 7.93 -11.90 10.89
C PRO A 254 8.01 -13.39 11.22
N VAL A 255 9.11 -13.78 11.86
CA VAL A 255 9.36 -15.17 12.29
C VAL A 255 8.34 -15.62 13.36
N SER A 256 7.73 -14.66 14.07
CA SER A 256 6.57 -14.82 14.97
C SER A 256 5.95 -13.45 15.26
N GLY A 257 4.66 -13.37 15.64
CA GLY A 257 4.03 -12.13 16.11
C GLY A 257 3.03 -11.47 15.13
N THR A 258 2.79 -10.17 15.31
CA THR A 258 1.72 -9.41 14.63
C THR A 258 1.85 -9.45 13.11
N LEU A 259 0.79 -9.94 12.46
CA LEU A 259 0.72 -10.07 11.01
C LEU A 259 0.29 -8.77 10.32
N ALA A 260 -0.01 -7.71 11.07
CA ALA A 260 -0.45 -6.43 10.54
C ALA A 260 0.68 -5.37 10.55
N SER A 261 0.94 -4.76 9.39
CA SER A 261 1.76 -3.56 9.23
C SER A 261 0.89 -2.35 8.95
N THR A 262 1.41 -1.16 9.23
CA THR A 262 0.90 0.10 8.72
C THR A 262 1.83 0.70 7.68
N LEU A 263 1.25 1.26 6.63
CA LEU A 263 1.87 2.24 5.75
C LEU A 263 1.15 3.56 6.04
N SER A 264 1.87 4.57 6.53
CA SER A 264 1.27 5.75 7.16
C SER A 264 2.12 7.01 6.96
N GLY A 265 1.61 8.13 7.46
CA GLY A 265 2.20 9.47 7.30
C GLY A 265 1.57 10.25 6.15
N SER A 266 1.97 11.51 6.03
CA SER A 266 1.44 12.50 5.09
C SER A 266 2.35 12.76 3.87
N GLY A 267 3.52 12.12 3.85
CA GLY A 267 4.56 12.28 2.84
C GLY A 267 4.28 11.59 1.51
N SER A 268 5.20 11.79 0.55
CA SER A 268 5.16 11.19 -0.78
C SER A 268 5.96 9.89 -0.80
N THR A 269 5.34 8.79 -1.24
CA THR A 269 6.00 7.48 -1.37
C THR A 269 5.98 6.99 -2.81
N ILE A 270 7.17 6.74 -3.35
CA ILE A 270 7.40 6.07 -4.63
C ILE A 270 8.12 4.75 -4.34
N PHE A 271 7.42 3.64 -4.56
CA PHE A 271 8.02 2.31 -4.58
C PHE A 271 8.47 1.98 -6.01
N GLY A 272 9.57 1.24 -6.14
CA GLY A 272 9.84 0.52 -7.37
C GLY A 272 8.80 -0.59 -7.53
N SER A 273 9.14 -1.78 -7.09
CA SER A 273 8.20 -2.89 -6.89
C SER A 273 7.79 -3.01 -5.42
N LEU A 274 6.62 -3.62 -5.18
CA LEU A 274 6.10 -3.86 -3.84
C LEU A 274 5.75 -5.34 -3.64
N THR A 275 6.17 -5.91 -2.51
CA THR A 275 5.82 -7.29 -2.14
C THR A 275 5.29 -7.36 -0.72
N VAL A 276 4.16 -8.05 -0.54
CA VAL A 276 3.64 -8.48 0.76
C VAL A 276 3.88 -9.99 0.88
N GLN A 277 4.80 -10.37 1.76
CA GLN A 277 5.16 -11.78 1.97
C GLN A 277 4.30 -12.46 3.02
N GLY A 278 4.07 -13.77 2.82
CA GLY A 278 3.34 -14.61 3.77
C GLY A 278 1.89 -14.17 3.98
N ASN A 279 1.37 -14.42 5.18
CA ASN A 279 -0.01 -14.14 5.57
C ASN A 279 -0.20 -12.76 6.22
N ARG A 280 0.60 -11.76 5.78
CA ARG A 280 0.57 -10.41 6.34
C ARG A 280 -0.58 -9.57 5.84
N THR A 281 -1.07 -8.68 6.70
CA THR A 281 -1.98 -7.59 6.35
C THR A 281 -1.20 -6.27 6.34
N ILE A 282 -1.22 -5.54 5.23
CA ILE A 282 -0.68 -4.16 5.18
C ILE A 282 -1.85 -3.19 5.13
N ASN A 283 -1.94 -2.28 6.09
CA ASN A 283 -2.98 -1.25 6.14
C ASN A 283 -2.38 0.10 5.74
N ALA A 284 -2.78 0.60 4.56
CA ALA A 284 -2.33 1.91 4.07
C ALA A 284 -3.09 3.09 4.69
N SER A 285 -4.18 2.85 5.41
CA SER A 285 -5.01 3.91 6.00
C SER A 285 -5.34 4.99 4.96
N SER A 286 -4.79 6.21 5.07
CA SER A 286 -4.94 7.28 4.07
C SER A 286 -3.69 7.52 3.20
N HIS A 287 -2.61 6.77 3.42
CA HIS A 287 -1.31 7.00 2.80
C HIS A 287 -1.29 6.52 1.34
N SER A 288 -1.33 7.47 0.42
CA SER A 288 -1.26 7.23 -1.02
C SER A 288 0.18 7.01 -1.47
N PHE A 289 0.39 6.16 -2.47
CA PHE A 289 1.72 5.91 -3.02
C PHE A 289 1.70 5.63 -4.52
N THR A 290 2.88 5.76 -5.13
CA THR A 290 3.11 5.46 -6.55
C THR A 290 3.99 4.22 -6.70
N LEU A 291 3.65 3.35 -7.65
CA LEU A 291 4.47 2.24 -8.11
C LEU A 291 5.07 2.59 -9.47
N VAL A 292 6.40 2.59 -9.56
CA VAL A 292 7.15 2.85 -10.81
C VAL A 292 7.88 1.60 -11.34
N GLY A 293 7.88 0.51 -10.59
CA GLY A 293 8.49 -0.77 -10.98
C GLY A 293 7.51 -1.73 -11.64
N THR A 294 8.00 -2.95 -11.87
CA THR A 294 7.34 -3.92 -12.74
C THR A 294 6.42 -4.89 -12.03
N SER A 295 6.40 -4.90 -10.69
CA SER A 295 5.63 -5.88 -9.93
C SER A 295 5.02 -5.32 -8.64
N TRP A 296 3.78 -5.76 -8.40
CA TRP A 296 3.17 -5.74 -7.08
C TRP A 296 2.67 -7.16 -6.77
N SER A 297 3.18 -7.78 -5.70
CA SER A 297 2.78 -9.13 -5.31
C SER A 297 2.24 -9.19 -3.89
N VAL A 298 1.10 -9.84 -3.69
CA VAL A 298 0.59 -10.22 -2.36
C VAL A 298 0.52 -11.74 -2.28
N SER A 299 1.32 -12.32 -1.39
CA SER A 299 1.43 -13.77 -1.21
C SER A 299 0.12 -14.41 -0.76
N SER A 300 -0.01 -15.73 -0.93
CA SER A 300 -1.16 -16.49 -0.44
C SER A 300 -1.38 -16.26 1.06
N GLY A 301 -2.62 -15.95 1.45
CA GLY A 301 -2.98 -15.60 2.83
C GLY A 301 -2.66 -14.15 3.23
N GLY A 302 -1.87 -13.43 2.43
CA GLY A 302 -1.60 -12.01 2.61
C GLY A 302 -2.77 -11.13 2.17
N THR A 303 -2.83 -9.92 2.72
CA THR A 303 -3.84 -8.91 2.43
C THR A 303 -3.17 -7.53 2.35
N PHE A 304 -3.49 -6.78 1.30
CA PHE A 304 -3.28 -5.33 1.28
C PHE A 304 -4.64 -4.64 1.43
N ASN A 305 -4.72 -3.70 2.38
CA ASN A 305 -5.88 -2.86 2.67
C ASN A 305 -5.55 -1.40 2.37
N GLY A 306 -6.14 -0.86 1.31
CA GLY A 306 -5.92 0.51 0.86
C GLY A 306 -6.55 1.58 1.74
N GLY A 307 -7.50 1.25 2.63
CA GLY A 307 -8.21 2.25 3.44
C GLY A 307 -8.88 3.32 2.56
N THR A 308 -8.41 4.56 2.63
CA THR A 308 -8.82 5.67 1.75
C THR A 308 -7.73 6.07 0.73
N ALA A 309 -6.59 5.38 0.69
CA ALA A 309 -5.45 5.71 -0.13
C ALA A 309 -5.71 5.60 -1.64
N THR A 310 -4.95 6.39 -2.41
CA THR A 310 -4.82 6.22 -3.86
C THR A 310 -3.54 5.46 -4.17
N VAL A 311 -3.67 4.40 -4.97
CA VAL A 311 -2.52 3.71 -5.56
C VAL A 311 -2.38 4.14 -7.01
N THR A 312 -1.23 4.76 -7.31
CA THR A 312 -0.90 5.24 -8.64
C THR A 312 0.09 4.30 -9.31
N PHE A 313 -0.24 3.78 -10.48
CA PHE A 313 0.65 3.00 -11.33
C PHE A 313 1.28 3.91 -12.37
N ASN A 314 2.61 4.00 -12.36
CA ASN A 314 3.40 4.86 -13.23
C ASN A 314 4.73 4.20 -13.67
N PRO A 315 4.73 2.99 -14.23
CA PRO A 315 5.97 2.32 -14.66
C PRO A 315 6.70 3.01 -15.82
N GLY A 316 6.10 4.02 -16.45
CA GLY A 316 6.62 4.68 -17.64
C GLY A 316 6.14 4.00 -18.93
N SER A 317 6.18 4.76 -20.04
CA SER A 317 5.76 4.27 -21.35
C SER A 317 6.56 3.03 -21.77
N GLY A 318 5.87 2.02 -22.31
CA GLY A 318 6.48 0.75 -22.73
C GLY A 318 6.77 -0.25 -21.59
N ASN A 319 6.61 0.16 -20.33
CA ASN A 319 6.78 -0.71 -19.17
C ASN A 319 5.42 -1.16 -18.61
N THR A 320 5.47 -2.28 -17.88
CA THR A 320 4.28 -2.89 -17.28
C THR A 320 4.49 -3.13 -15.79
N THR A 321 3.58 -2.64 -14.94
CA THR A 321 3.44 -3.13 -13.56
C THR A 321 2.45 -4.28 -13.56
N THR A 322 2.88 -5.45 -13.09
CA THR A 322 2.01 -6.63 -12.95
C THR A 322 1.59 -6.82 -11.49
N ILE A 323 0.29 -6.77 -11.22
CA ILE A 323 -0.26 -7.23 -9.95
C ILE A 323 -0.35 -8.76 -10.01
N SER A 324 0.21 -9.42 -9.01
CA SER A 324 0.41 -10.87 -8.93
C SER A 324 0.22 -11.41 -7.52
N GLY A 325 0.33 -12.74 -7.38
CA GLY A 325 0.10 -13.44 -6.12
C GLY A 325 -1.39 -13.71 -5.89
N THR A 326 -1.67 -14.68 -5.02
CA THR A 326 -3.04 -15.15 -4.72
C THR A 326 -3.64 -14.51 -3.47
N GLY A 327 -2.93 -13.58 -2.85
CA GLY A 327 -3.43 -12.81 -1.71
C GLY A 327 -4.49 -11.77 -2.10
N THR A 328 -5.07 -11.15 -1.08
CA THR A 328 -6.15 -10.18 -1.25
C THR A 328 -5.61 -8.78 -1.54
N HIS A 329 -6.10 -8.17 -2.62
CA HIS A 329 -5.84 -6.78 -2.98
C HIS A 329 -7.11 -5.94 -2.78
N ASN A 330 -7.25 -5.31 -1.61
CA ASN A 330 -8.33 -4.36 -1.34
C ASN A 330 -7.80 -2.95 -1.59
N LEU A 331 -8.19 -2.35 -2.70
CA LEU A 331 -7.80 -1.01 -3.12
C LEU A 331 -8.94 -0.03 -2.83
N ASN A 332 -8.60 1.24 -2.61
CA ASN A 332 -9.60 2.29 -2.58
C ASN A 332 -9.63 3.01 -3.92
N ASN A 333 -8.71 3.93 -4.19
CA ASN A 333 -8.60 4.55 -5.50
C ASN A 333 -7.45 3.92 -6.31
N VAL A 334 -7.70 3.67 -7.59
CA VAL A 334 -6.73 3.18 -8.56
C VAL A 334 -6.54 4.23 -9.65
N THR A 335 -5.29 4.62 -9.89
CA THR A 335 -4.93 5.50 -11.00
C THR A 335 -3.86 4.83 -11.85
N ILE A 336 -4.12 4.63 -13.13
CA ILE A 336 -3.12 4.23 -14.12
C ILE A 336 -2.67 5.50 -14.83
N SER A 337 -1.49 6.01 -14.46
CA SER A 337 -0.99 7.30 -14.94
C SER A 337 -0.19 7.18 -16.24
N SER A 338 0.63 6.14 -16.37
CA SER A 338 1.42 5.86 -17.57
C SER A 338 1.74 4.37 -17.68
N GLY A 339 2.24 3.94 -18.84
CA GLY A 339 2.58 2.54 -19.10
C GLY A 339 1.36 1.62 -19.04
N THR A 340 1.61 0.36 -18.67
CA THR A 340 0.56 -0.67 -18.58
C THR A 340 0.41 -1.17 -17.14
N LEU A 341 -0.83 -1.20 -16.65
CA LEU A 341 -1.20 -2.05 -15.51
C LEU A 341 -1.69 -3.40 -16.03
N SER A 342 -1.02 -4.47 -15.64
CA SER A 342 -1.44 -5.85 -15.94
C SER A 342 -1.89 -6.56 -14.67
N TYR A 343 -2.94 -7.36 -14.77
CA TYR A 343 -3.44 -8.19 -13.68
C TYR A 343 -3.38 -9.67 -14.10
N SER A 344 -2.59 -10.50 -13.40
CA SER A 344 -2.35 -11.88 -13.86
C SER A 344 -3.53 -12.83 -13.62
N ALA A 345 -4.12 -12.79 -12.42
CA ALA A 345 -5.24 -13.65 -11.99
C ALA A 345 -5.77 -13.19 -10.61
N GLY A 346 -6.99 -13.58 -10.25
CA GLY A 346 -7.58 -13.33 -8.91
C GLY A 346 -8.71 -12.29 -8.90
N THR A 347 -9.00 -11.74 -7.71
CA THR A 347 -9.98 -10.65 -7.52
C THR A 347 -9.29 -9.39 -7.01
N VAL A 348 -9.49 -8.27 -7.70
CA VAL A 348 -9.18 -6.92 -7.20
C VAL A 348 -10.47 -6.31 -6.66
N ARG A 349 -10.47 -5.89 -5.39
CA ARG A 349 -11.58 -5.16 -4.79
C ARG A 349 -11.27 -3.67 -4.80
N VAL A 350 -12.23 -2.85 -5.21
CA VAL A 350 -12.09 -1.41 -5.34
C VAL A 350 -13.24 -0.76 -4.59
N SER A 351 -12.95 -0.03 -3.52
CA SER A 351 -13.95 0.72 -2.73
C SER A 351 -14.07 2.20 -3.12
N GLY A 352 -13.19 2.71 -3.98
CA GLY A 352 -13.16 4.08 -4.48
C GLY A 352 -13.14 4.13 -6.01
N ASN A 353 -12.43 5.11 -6.57
CA ASN A 353 -12.44 5.38 -8.01
C ASN A 353 -11.46 4.51 -8.80
N TRP A 354 -11.80 4.25 -10.06
CA TRP A 354 -10.91 3.65 -11.05
C TRP A 354 -10.66 4.64 -12.19
N THR A 355 -9.43 5.12 -12.32
CA THR A 355 -9.02 6.08 -13.35
C THR A 355 -7.96 5.45 -14.25
N ASN A 356 -8.28 5.21 -15.52
CA ASN A 356 -7.33 4.72 -16.51
C ASN A 356 -6.95 5.83 -17.50
N ASN A 357 -5.74 6.37 -17.37
CA ASN A 357 -5.20 7.38 -18.30
C ASN A 357 -4.13 6.79 -19.25
N ALA A 358 -3.89 5.48 -19.19
CA ALA A 358 -2.90 4.79 -20.02
C ALA A 358 -3.45 3.43 -20.48
N ALA A 359 -2.73 2.33 -20.25
CA ALA A 359 -3.15 0.99 -20.64
C ALA A 359 -3.49 0.10 -19.44
N PHE A 360 -4.57 -0.67 -19.57
CA PHE A 360 -4.96 -1.73 -18.64
C PHE A 360 -5.09 -3.06 -19.38
N THR A 361 -4.49 -4.12 -18.84
CA THR A 361 -4.62 -5.50 -19.34
C THR A 361 -5.18 -6.37 -18.22
N ALA A 362 -6.44 -6.77 -18.34
CA ALA A 362 -7.19 -7.41 -17.25
C ALA A 362 -6.81 -8.87 -16.92
N GLY A 363 -5.99 -9.51 -17.76
CA GLY A 363 -5.70 -10.94 -17.67
C GLY A 363 -6.98 -11.77 -17.56
N THR A 364 -7.03 -12.72 -16.62
CA THR A 364 -8.19 -13.60 -16.38
C THR A 364 -9.01 -13.24 -15.14
N GLY A 365 -8.64 -12.16 -14.44
CA GLY A 365 -9.19 -11.80 -13.14
C GLY A 365 -10.59 -11.18 -13.16
N THR A 366 -11.09 -10.87 -11.97
CA THR A 366 -12.33 -10.11 -11.74
C THR A 366 -12.03 -8.81 -11.00
N VAL A 367 -12.56 -7.69 -11.50
CA VAL A 367 -12.59 -6.44 -10.74
C VAL A 367 -13.94 -6.32 -10.06
N THR A 368 -13.93 -6.11 -8.73
CA THR A 368 -15.13 -5.97 -7.91
C THR A 368 -15.20 -4.57 -7.33
N PHE A 369 -16.23 -3.81 -7.69
CA PHE A 369 -16.56 -2.55 -7.04
C PHE A 369 -17.44 -2.82 -5.82
N ASN A 370 -16.97 -2.42 -4.64
CA ASN A 370 -17.58 -2.75 -3.35
C ASN A 370 -17.63 -1.57 -2.37
N GLY A 371 -17.45 -0.35 -2.85
CA GLY A 371 -17.53 0.86 -2.04
C GLY A 371 -18.97 1.32 -1.86
N THR A 372 -19.34 1.74 -0.65
CA THR A 372 -20.70 2.27 -0.37
C THR A 372 -20.85 3.75 -0.72
N SER A 373 -19.73 4.46 -0.88
CA SER A 373 -19.70 5.82 -1.44
C SER A 373 -19.75 5.76 -2.96
N SER A 374 -20.11 6.89 -3.60
CA SER A 374 -20.10 6.97 -5.07
C SER A 374 -18.69 6.72 -5.62
N GLN A 375 -18.57 5.74 -6.49
CA GLN A 375 -17.36 5.37 -7.21
C GLN A 375 -17.47 5.83 -8.66
N VAL A 376 -16.35 6.15 -9.29
CA VAL A 376 -16.28 6.54 -10.70
C VAL A 376 -15.33 5.60 -11.44
N VAL A 377 -15.79 5.07 -12.58
CA VAL A 377 -14.93 4.49 -13.61
C VAL A 377 -14.73 5.54 -14.69
N GLY A 378 -13.48 5.99 -14.85
CA GLY A 378 -13.14 7.08 -15.75
C GLY A 378 -11.69 7.03 -16.23
N GLY A 379 -11.19 8.21 -16.61
CA GLY A 379 -9.88 8.40 -17.22
C GLY A 379 -9.97 8.60 -18.73
N SER A 380 -8.86 9.01 -19.33
CA SER A 380 -8.76 9.33 -20.77
C SER A 380 -8.77 8.09 -21.67
N SER A 381 -8.56 6.90 -21.11
CA SER A 381 -8.52 5.63 -21.85
C SER A 381 -9.68 4.73 -21.45
N THR A 382 -10.31 4.10 -22.44
CA THR A 382 -11.32 3.06 -22.19
C THR A 382 -10.69 1.90 -21.42
N THR A 383 -11.33 1.49 -20.33
CA THR A 383 -10.92 0.30 -19.57
C THR A 383 -11.64 -0.93 -20.09
N THR A 384 -10.91 -2.00 -20.42
CA THR A 384 -11.50 -3.31 -20.73
C THR A 384 -11.29 -4.25 -19.56
N PHE A 385 -12.35 -4.56 -18.82
CA PHE A 385 -12.32 -5.56 -17.76
C PHE A 385 -12.49 -6.97 -18.36
N ASN A 386 -11.90 -7.98 -17.72
CA ASN A 386 -12.19 -9.37 -18.06
C ASN A 386 -13.54 -9.77 -17.46
N ASN A 387 -13.66 -9.81 -16.14
CA ASN A 387 -14.94 -9.91 -15.44
C ASN A 387 -15.16 -8.68 -14.55
N LEU A 388 -16.42 -8.23 -14.45
CA LEU A 388 -16.82 -7.09 -13.65
C LEU A 388 -17.89 -7.49 -12.64
N THR A 389 -17.67 -7.18 -11.36
CA THR A 389 -18.68 -7.34 -10.32
C THR A 389 -18.98 -5.99 -9.68
N ILE A 390 -20.26 -5.68 -9.52
CA ILE A 390 -20.75 -4.53 -8.76
C ILE A 390 -21.52 -5.09 -7.57
N ASN A 391 -20.97 -4.95 -6.37
CA ASN A 391 -21.57 -5.51 -5.16
C ASN A 391 -22.83 -4.75 -4.73
N SER A 392 -23.65 -5.41 -3.90
CA SER A 392 -24.77 -4.74 -3.24
C SER A 392 -24.26 -3.57 -2.39
N GLY A 393 -24.98 -2.45 -2.45
CA GLY A 393 -24.60 -1.19 -1.83
C GLY A 393 -23.58 -0.35 -2.62
N ALA A 394 -22.96 -0.91 -3.67
CA ALA A 394 -22.03 -0.13 -4.50
C ALA A 394 -22.77 0.79 -5.48
N ILE A 395 -22.24 2.00 -5.65
CA ILE A 395 -22.75 3.01 -6.58
C ILE A 395 -21.62 3.36 -7.54
N VAL A 396 -21.73 2.97 -8.81
CA VAL A 396 -20.66 3.14 -9.79
C VAL A 396 -21.13 3.97 -10.98
N ALA A 397 -20.56 5.17 -11.11
CA ALA A 397 -20.75 6.04 -12.26
C ALA A 397 -19.73 5.71 -13.37
N LEU A 398 -20.23 5.46 -14.58
CA LEU A 398 -19.45 5.15 -15.76
C LEU A 398 -19.15 6.44 -16.54
N ALA A 399 -18.22 7.25 -16.03
CA ALA A 399 -17.81 8.50 -16.69
C ALA A 399 -17.10 8.22 -18.03
N THR A 400 -16.27 7.18 -18.06
CA THR A 400 -15.77 6.56 -19.29
C THR A 400 -16.28 5.13 -19.31
N LYS A 401 -17.26 4.84 -20.18
CA LYS A 401 -17.90 3.52 -20.24
C LYS A 401 -16.86 2.41 -20.51
N PRO A 402 -16.72 1.41 -19.62
CA PRO A 402 -15.79 0.33 -19.81
C PRO A 402 -16.31 -0.71 -20.80
N LEU A 403 -15.40 -1.51 -21.34
CA LEU A 403 -15.69 -2.77 -22.01
C LEU A 403 -15.57 -3.92 -21.00
N VAL A 404 -16.28 -5.02 -21.26
CA VAL A 404 -16.20 -6.25 -20.46
C VAL A 404 -16.15 -7.44 -21.41
N SER A 405 -15.01 -8.15 -21.42
CA SER A 405 -14.81 -9.30 -22.31
C SER A 405 -15.54 -10.56 -21.84
N GLY A 406 -15.69 -10.72 -20.53
CA GLY A 406 -16.32 -11.86 -19.86
C GLY A 406 -17.66 -11.48 -19.22
N ALA A 407 -17.86 -11.92 -17.97
CA ALA A 407 -19.15 -11.79 -17.29
C ALA A 407 -19.30 -10.48 -16.50
N VAL A 408 -20.55 -10.01 -16.39
CA VAL A 408 -20.95 -8.92 -15.50
C VAL A 408 -21.88 -9.47 -14.42
N THR A 409 -21.48 -9.35 -13.15
CA THR A 409 -22.33 -9.63 -11.99
C THR A 409 -22.76 -8.31 -11.36
N HIS A 410 -24.04 -7.95 -11.46
CA HIS A 410 -24.54 -6.64 -11.03
C HIS A 410 -25.57 -6.77 -9.90
N ASN A 411 -25.17 -6.39 -8.69
CA ASN A 411 -26.01 -6.39 -7.49
C ASN A 411 -26.14 -5.00 -6.84
N GLY A 412 -25.44 -3.99 -7.37
CA GLY A 412 -25.46 -2.61 -6.90
C GLY A 412 -26.18 -1.68 -7.86
N LEU A 413 -25.69 -0.43 -7.97
CA LEU A 413 -26.18 0.59 -8.89
C LEU A 413 -25.08 0.94 -9.91
N LEU A 414 -25.43 0.87 -11.19
CA LEU A 414 -24.66 1.45 -12.29
C LEU A 414 -25.33 2.72 -12.79
N ARG A 415 -24.55 3.79 -12.97
CA ARG A 415 -25.01 5.10 -13.45
C ARG A 415 -24.27 5.47 -14.72
N GLU A 416 -24.99 5.86 -15.76
CA GLU A 416 -24.42 6.48 -16.96
C GLU A 416 -25.19 7.76 -17.29
N THR A 417 -24.48 8.78 -17.77
CA THR A 417 -25.08 10.04 -18.22
C THR A 417 -24.74 10.25 -19.68
N GLN A 418 -25.76 10.41 -20.52
CA GLN A 418 -25.61 10.69 -21.95
C GLN A 418 -26.68 11.68 -22.40
N THR A 419 -26.41 12.38 -23.50
CA THR A 419 -27.43 13.21 -24.16
C THR A 419 -28.35 12.31 -24.98
N VAL A 420 -29.66 12.50 -24.87
CA VAL A 420 -30.66 11.79 -25.65
C VAL A 420 -31.52 12.79 -26.41
N ASN A 421 -31.14 13.05 -27.65
CA ASN A 421 -31.81 13.97 -28.56
C ASN A 421 -32.22 13.28 -29.88
N GLY A 422 -33.18 13.87 -30.59
CA GLY A 422 -33.60 13.39 -31.91
C GLY A 422 -34.33 12.03 -31.91
N SER A 423 -34.16 11.26 -32.99
CA SER A 423 -34.85 9.98 -33.22
C SER A 423 -33.92 8.76 -33.19
N ALA A 424 -32.66 8.94 -32.80
CA ALA A 424 -31.71 7.83 -32.68
C ALA A 424 -31.86 7.10 -31.35
N ASN A 425 -31.56 5.81 -31.36
CA ASN A 425 -31.47 5.02 -30.14
C ASN A 425 -30.16 5.33 -29.39
N VAL A 426 -30.25 5.56 -28.09
CA VAL A 426 -29.12 5.76 -27.18
C VAL A 426 -29.12 4.63 -26.16
N ASP A 427 -28.07 3.83 -26.18
CA ASP A 427 -27.89 2.70 -25.26
C ASP A 427 -27.18 3.13 -23.97
N PHE A 428 -27.85 2.92 -22.85
CA PHE A 428 -27.32 3.09 -21.50
C PHE A 428 -26.91 1.75 -20.89
N ILE A 429 -25.74 1.75 -20.27
CA ILE A 429 -25.10 0.63 -19.58
C ILE A 429 -25.04 -0.58 -20.51
N CYS A 430 -24.51 -0.33 -21.71
CA CYS A 430 -24.18 -1.35 -22.70
C CYS A 430 -22.75 -1.85 -22.42
N LEU A 431 -22.64 -3.03 -21.82
CA LEU A 431 -21.36 -3.64 -21.49
C LEU A 431 -21.20 -4.92 -22.30
N GLY A 432 -20.03 -5.05 -22.93
CA GLY A 432 -19.58 -6.22 -23.66
C GLY A 432 -18.21 -5.98 -24.26
N SER A 433 -17.80 -6.85 -25.19
CA SER A 433 -16.42 -6.87 -25.68
C SER A 433 -16.07 -5.70 -26.63
N THR A 434 -17.07 -4.99 -27.13
CA THR A 434 -16.93 -3.78 -27.94
C THR A 434 -17.97 -2.74 -27.50
N SER A 435 -17.82 -1.49 -27.93
CA SER A 435 -18.71 -0.38 -27.53
C SER A 435 -20.17 -0.53 -28.01
N THR A 436 -20.42 -1.39 -28.99
CA THR A 436 -21.73 -1.67 -29.57
C THR A 436 -22.26 -3.06 -29.21
N ASN A 437 -21.40 -3.93 -28.67
CA ASN A 437 -21.78 -5.24 -28.17
C ASN A 437 -22.23 -5.11 -26.71
N CYS A 438 -23.52 -5.28 -26.45
CA CYS A 438 -24.08 -5.24 -25.09
C CYS A 438 -24.40 -6.64 -24.55
N SER A 439 -23.69 -7.69 -25.01
CA SER A 439 -24.08 -9.07 -24.70
C SER A 439 -23.76 -9.48 -23.28
N ALA A 440 -22.83 -8.80 -22.59
CA ALA A 440 -22.52 -9.09 -21.20
C ALA A 440 -23.54 -8.45 -20.25
N TYR A 441 -23.96 -7.22 -20.55
CA TYR A 441 -25.02 -6.53 -19.81
C TYR A 441 -25.63 -5.40 -20.66
N LYS A 442 -26.94 -5.24 -20.60
CA LYS A 442 -27.65 -4.09 -21.17
C LYS A 442 -28.65 -3.54 -20.16
N GLY A 443 -28.68 -2.21 -20.01
CA GLY A 443 -29.59 -1.51 -19.10
C GLY A 443 -30.86 -1.04 -19.80
N VAL A 444 -30.76 0.08 -20.52
CA VAL A 444 -31.91 0.73 -21.19
C VAL A 444 -31.47 1.26 -22.55
N THR A 445 -32.33 1.12 -23.56
CA THR A 445 -32.23 1.91 -24.79
C THR A 445 -33.28 3.00 -24.75
N LEU A 446 -32.89 4.26 -24.93
CA LEU A 446 -33.82 5.39 -25.03
C LEU A 446 -33.83 5.96 -26.44
N ASN A 447 -35.01 6.34 -26.90
CA ASN A 447 -35.22 7.11 -28.11
C ASN A 447 -36.14 8.28 -27.77
N ALA A 448 -35.67 9.49 -28.02
CA ALA A 448 -36.44 10.70 -27.74
C ALA A 448 -37.64 10.89 -28.70
N ASN A 449 -37.72 10.14 -29.81
CA ASN A 449 -38.73 10.30 -30.86
C ASN A 449 -38.88 11.77 -31.29
N ASN A 450 -37.76 12.45 -31.51
CA ASN A 450 -37.64 13.89 -31.79
C ASN A 450 -38.09 14.83 -30.65
N SER A 451 -38.49 14.29 -29.50
CA SER A 451 -38.82 15.05 -28.30
C SER A 451 -37.62 15.06 -27.34
N ASP A 452 -36.65 15.94 -27.62
CA ASP A 452 -35.36 16.03 -26.91
C ASP A 452 -35.48 15.86 -25.38
N LEU A 453 -34.74 14.89 -24.83
CA LEU A 453 -34.65 14.62 -23.39
C LEU A 453 -33.46 15.38 -22.73
N GLY A 454 -32.57 15.92 -23.56
CA GLY A 454 -31.34 16.58 -23.17
C GLY A 454 -30.38 15.64 -22.44
N SER A 455 -29.63 16.16 -21.47
CA SER A 455 -28.74 15.34 -20.64
C SER A 455 -29.59 14.40 -19.78
N THR A 456 -29.35 13.11 -19.90
CA THR A 456 -30.15 12.07 -19.23
C THR A 456 -29.26 11.20 -18.37
N ILE A 457 -29.57 11.17 -17.08
CA ILE A 457 -28.94 10.26 -16.13
C ILE A 457 -29.80 9.00 -16.04
N VAL A 458 -29.17 7.84 -16.23
CA VAL A 458 -29.80 6.54 -16.08
C VAL A 458 -29.09 5.78 -14.98
N ASP A 459 -29.82 5.46 -13.92
CA ASP A 459 -29.40 4.49 -12.91
C ASP A 459 -30.09 3.16 -13.16
N VAL A 460 -29.33 2.09 -13.13
CA VAL A 460 -29.86 0.73 -13.11
C VAL A 460 -29.36 0.05 -11.85
N MET A 461 -30.30 -0.44 -11.05
CA MET A 461 -30.01 -1.27 -9.88
C MET A 461 -30.19 -2.74 -10.25
N GLY A 462 -29.11 -3.49 -10.23
CA GLY A 462 -29.09 -4.91 -10.60
C GLY A 462 -29.50 -5.82 -9.44
N ASN A 463 -30.17 -6.93 -9.76
CA ASN A 463 -30.62 -7.94 -8.81
C ASN A 463 -31.35 -7.37 -7.56
N SER A 464 -32.03 -6.24 -7.73
CA SER A 464 -32.63 -5.45 -6.65
C SER A 464 -34.05 -5.05 -7.02
N LEU A 465 -34.93 -4.99 -6.02
CA LEU A 465 -36.31 -4.50 -6.21
C LEU A 465 -36.32 -2.97 -6.23
N CYS A 466 -37.28 -2.39 -6.96
CA CYS A 466 -37.53 -0.95 -6.90
C CYS A 466 -38.17 -0.57 -5.57
N GLY A 467 -37.48 0.18 -4.70
CA GLY A 467 -38.07 0.94 -3.60
C GLY A 467 -39.11 0.20 -2.74
N GLY A 468 -38.82 -1.02 -2.30
CA GLY A 468 -39.70 -1.79 -1.40
C GLY A 468 -40.93 -2.43 -2.05
N VAL A 469 -41.04 -2.37 -3.38
CA VAL A 469 -42.11 -3.02 -4.14
C VAL A 469 -41.80 -4.51 -4.31
N SER A 470 -42.72 -5.38 -3.89
CA SER A 470 -42.56 -6.84 -3.98
C SER A 470 -43.06 -7.41 -5.31
N GLY A 471 -42.46 -8.54 -5.72
CA GLY A 471 -42.85 -9.26 -6.93
C GLY A 471 -42.71 -8.43 -8.20
N THR A 472 -41.63 -7.66 -8.33
CA THR A 472 -41.21 -7.09 -9.63
C THR A 472 -40.06 -7.91 -10.16
N VAL A 473 -39.72 -7.76 -11.43
CA VAL A 473 -38.39 -8.11 -11.92
C VAL A 473 -37.34 -7.44 -11.01
N ARG A 474 -36.29 -8.19 -10.64
CA ARG A 474 -35.16 -7.75 -9.80
C ARG A 474 -34.22 -6.82 -10.57
N ARG A 475 -34.78 -5.80 -11.20
CA ARG A 475 -34.04 -4.73 -11.85
C ARG A 475 -34.84 -3.45 -11.77
N CYS A 476 -34.21 -2.41 -11.24
CA CYS A 476 -34.82 -1.10 -11.11
C CYS A 476 -34.13 -0.09 -12.03
N TYR A 477 -34.92 0.80 -12.62
CA TYR A 477 -34.42 1.83 -13.53
C TYR A 477 -34.86 3.20 -13.01
N ASP A 478 -33.95 4.14 -12.79
CA ASP A 478 -34.27 5.54 -12.52
C ASP A 478 -33.77 6.39 -13.69
N LEU A 479 -34.71 6.94 -14.46
CA LEU A 479 -34.42 7.75 -15.63
C LEU A 479 -34.69 9.20 -15.29
N ARG A 480 -33.65 10.05 -15.41
CA ARG A 480 -33.70 11.47 -15.06
C ARG A 480 -33.16 12.31 -16.23
N PRO A 481 -33.97 12.54 -17.27
CA PRO A 481 -33.65 13.52 -18.30
C PRO A 481 -33.73 14.94 -17.77
N THR A 482 -33.01 15.87 -18.38
CA THR A 482 -33.15 17.31 -18.09
C THR A 482 -34.55 17.83 -18.41
N THR A 483 -35.19 17.28 -19.44
CA THR A 483 -36.55 17.65 -19.84
C THR A 483 -37.53 16.51 -19.54
N THR A 484 -38.37 16.70 -18.51
CA THR A 484 -39.04 15.58 -17.83
C THR A 484 -40.52 15.39 -18.14
N THR A 485 -41.21 16.39 -18.71
CA THR A 485 -42.67 16.36 -18.92
C THR A 485 -43.07 16.53 -20.39
N GLY A 486 -44.23 15.97 -20.75
CA GLY A 486 -44.86 16.16 -22.06
C GLY A 486 -44.09 15.54 -23.23
N ARG A 487 -43.34 14.47 -22.96
CA ARG A 487 -42.52 13.78 -23.98
C ARG A 487 -43.32 12.69 -24.69
N ASN A 488 -42.72 12.11 -25.72
CA ASN A 488 -43.24 10.94 -26.43
C ASN A 488 -42.12 9.93 -26.65
N ALA A 489 -41.33 9.64 -25.61
CA ALA A 489 -40.15 8.80 -25.77
C ALA A 489 -40.51 7.31 -25.90
N THR A 490 -39.59 6.57 -26.50
CA THR A 490 -39.58 5.10 -26.46
C THR A 490 -38.44 4.65 -25.56
N ALA A 491 -38.72 3.73 -24.64
CA ALA A 491 -37.70 3.05 -23.85
C ALA A 491 -37.79 1.53 -24.05
N THR A 492 -36.64 0.89 -24.20
CA THR A 492 -36.52 -0.57 -24.12
C THR A 492 -35.75 -0.91 -22.85
N PHE A 493 -36.40 -1.59 -21.91
CA PHE A 493 -35.82 -2.00 -20.63
C PHE A 493 -35.29 -3.42 -20.73
N PHE A 494 -34.04 -3.64 -20.35
CA PHE A 494 -33.35 -4.94 -20.48
C PHE A 494 -33.04 -5.56 -19.12
N PHE A 495 -33.35 -6.85 -18.98
CA PHE A 495 -33.16 -7.64 -17.76
C PHE A 495 -32.68 -9.05 -18.09
N LEU A 496 -32.16 -9.77 -17.10
CA LEU A 496 -31.77 -11.17 -17.25
C LEU A 496 -32.93 -12.09 -16.85
N ASN A 497 -32.97 -13.29 -17.42
CA ASN A 497 -33.91 -14.33 -17.04
C ASN A 497 -33.86 -14.64 -15.54
N SER A 498 -32.66 -14.64 -14.95
CA SER A 498 -32.44 -14.85 -13.52
C SER A 498 -33.06 -13.77 -12.63
N GLU A 499 -33.40 -12.60 -13.19
CA GLU A 499 -34.02 -11.49 -12.46
C GLU A 499 -35.54 -11.46 -12.58
N LEU A 500 -36.17 -12.35 -13.36
CA LEU A 500 -37.63 -12.35 -13.56
C LEU A 500 -38.43 -12.43 -12.27
N ASN A 501 -37.88 -13.06 -11.23
CA ASN A 501 -38.46 -13.07 -9.88
C ASN A 501 -39.92 -13.59 -9.86
N GLY A 502 -40.22 -14.60 -10.68
CA GLY A 502 -41.55 -15.20 -10.81
C GLY A 502 -42.49 -14.49 -11.79
N GLU A 503 -42.10 -13.34 -12.35
CA GLU A 503 -42.90 -12.66 -13.37
C GLU A 503 -42.85 -13.37 -14.73
N ASN A 504 -43.95 -13.28 -15.49
CA ASN A 504 -44.00 -13.79 -16.86
C ASN A 504 -43.62 -12.71 -17.87
N CYS A 505 -42.47 -12.90 -18.52
CA CYS A 505 -41.92 -11.99 -19.52
C CYS A 505 -42.95 -11.61 -20.61
N ASP A 506 -43.73 -12.56 -21.13
CA ASP A 506 -44.65 -12.32 -22.25
C ASP A 506 -45.80 -11.35 -21.88
N THR A 507 -46.04 -11.18 -20.59
CA THR A 507 -47.10 -10.33 -20.04
C THR A 507 -46.58 -9.15 -19.22
N LEU A 508 -45.26 -8.93 -19.18
CA LEU A 508 -44.65 -7.84 -18.42
C LEU A 508 -45.10 -6.48 -18.94
N ASN A 509 -45.35 -5.54 -18.04
CA ASN A 509 -45.54 -4.12 -18.32
C ASN A 509 -44.47 -3.30 -17.58
N ALA A 510 -44.21 -2.08 -18.07
CA ALA A 510 -43.43 -1.11 -17.32
C ALA A 510 -44.34 -0.18 -16.52
N TRP A 511 -43.98 0.03 -15.28
CA TRP A 511 -44.71 0.88 -14.34
C TRP A 511 -43.81 1.99 -13.86
N ARG A 512 -44.31 3.22 -13.89
CA ARG A 512 -43.60 4.42 -13.49
C ARG A 512 -44.10 4.90 -12.13
N TYR A 513 -43.17 5.21 -11.23
CA TYR A 513 -43.49 5.78 -9.93
C TYR A 513 -43.95 7.24 -10.04
N THR A 514 -45.13 7.57 -9.54
CA THR A 514 -45.75 8.90 -9.59
C THR A 514 -45.34 9.81 -8.43
N GLY A 515 -44.57 9.30 -7.46
CA GLY A 515 -44.33 9.95 -6.16
C GLY A 515 -45.19 9.38 -5.03
N SER A 516 -46.25 8.63 -5.36
CA SER A 516 -47.12 7.97 -4.37
C SER A 516 -47.62 6.59 -4.80
N ALA A 517 -47.63 6.29 -6.10
CA ALA A 517 -48.10 5.02 -6.66
C ALA A 517 -47.31 4.64 -7.92
N PHE A 518 -47.54 3.45 -8.44
CA PHE A 518 -47.05 3.04 -9.75
C PHE A 518 -48.18 3.11 -10.78
N ALA A 519 -47.99 3.92 -11.83
CA ALA A 519 -48.91 4.02 -12.97
C ALA A 519 -48.29 3.40 -14.21
N SER A 520 -49.10 3.08 -15.22
CA SER A 520 -48.56 2.61 -16.50
C SER A 520 -47.56 3.63 -17.07
N ALA A 521 -46.40 3.16 -17.51
CA ALA A 521 -45.36 4.01 -18.09
C ALA A 521 -45.72 4.52 -19.49
N GLY A 522 -46.57 3.81 -20.22
CA GLY A 522 -46.91 4.07 -21.61
C GLY A 522 -47.57 2.85 -22.25
N THR A 523 -47.48 2.75 -23.57
CA THR A 523 -48.00 1.60 -24.33
C THR A 523 -46.90 0.57 -24.47
N THR A 524 -47.10 -0.62 -23.89
CA THR A 524 -46.13 -1.71 -24.03
C THR A 524 -46.16 -2.26 -25.46
N GLY A 525 -45.00 -2.24 -26.12
CA GLY A 525 -44.78 -2.74 -27.47
C GLY A 525 -44.18 -4.14 -27.49
N THR A 526 -43.09 -4.30 -28.24
CA THR A 526 -42.40 -5.58 -28.43
C THR A 526 -41.73 -6.08 -27.17
N ARG A 527 -41.61 -7.41 -27.06
CA ARG A 527 -40.90 -8.09 -25.97
C ARG A 527 -39.94 -9.11 -26.56
N GLN A 528 -38.75 -9.22 -25.97
CA GLN A 528 -37.81 -10.31 -26.26
C GLN A 528 -37.71 -11.19 -25.01
N CYS A 529 -38.29 -12.38 -25.09
CA CYS A 529 -38.38 -13.29 -23.95
C CYS A 529 -37.67 -14.64 -24.17
N SER A 530 -37.12 -14.88 -25.35
CA SER A 530 -36.48 -16.15 -25.71
C SER A 530 -35.01 -16.25 -25.31
N THR A 531 -34.29 -15.12 -25.22
CA THR A 531 -32.85 -15.09 -24.96
C THR A 531 -32.48 -13.90 -24.08
N ASP A 532 -31.43 -14.07 -23.28
CA ASP A 532 -30.85 -12.96 -22.53
C ASP A 532 -29.99 -12.03 -23.42
N PRO A 533 -29.96 -10.71 -23.12
CA PRO A 533 -30.85 -10.03 -22.18
C PRO A 533 -32.29 -10.01 -22.71
N ARG A 534 -33.26 -10.34 -21.86
CA ARG A 534 -34.67 -10.17 -22.14
C ARG A 534 -35.03 -8.69 -22.15
N SER A 535 -36.10 -8.32 -22.83
CA SER A 535 -36.51 -6.92 -22.90
C SER A 535 -38.00 -6.70 -23.07
N ILE A 536 -38.45 -5.51 -22.66
CA ILE A 536 -39.74 -4.96 -23.05
C ILE A 536 -39.54 -3.55 -23.60
N GLN A 537 -40.20 -3.24 -24.71
CA GLN A 537 -40.27 -1.90 -25.28
C GLN A 537 -41.56 -1.21 -24.83
N VAL A 538 -41.47 0.09 -24.54
CA VAL A 538 -42.58 0.93 -24.13
C VAL A 538 -42.51 2.23 -24.92
N THR A 539 -43.60 2.59 -25.58
CA THR A 539 -43.73 3.82 -26.37
C THR A 539 -44.65 4.81 -25.65
N GLY A 540 -44.59 6.09 -26.02
CA GLY A 540 -45.47 7.10 -25.45
C GLY A 540 -45.10 7.51 -24.02
N ILE A 541 -43.84 7.35 -23.61
CA ILE A 541 -43.40 7.75 -22.27
C ILE A 541 -43.35 9.27 -22.20
N ALA A 542 -44.28 9.85 -21.43
CA ALA A 542 -44.42 11.30 -21.28
C ALA A 542 -43.71 11.89 -20.07
N ASN A 543 -43.45 11.07 -19.05
CA ASN A 543 -42.83 11.47 -17.79
C ASN A 543 -41.80 10.43 -17.33
N PHE A 544 -40.77 10.88 -16.62
CA PHE A 544 -39.63 10.05 -16.21
C PHE A 544 -39.39 10.10 -14.70
N SER A 545 -38.98 8.97 -14.15
CA SER A 545 -38.70 8.74 -12.73
C SER A 545 -38.13 7.32 -12.58
N VAL A 546 -38.38 6.69 -11.44
CA VAL A 546 -38.22 5.24 -11.25
C VAL A 546 -39.24 4.45 -12.09
N PHE A 547 -38.78 3.39 -12.75
CA PHE A 547 -39.54 2.39 -13.49
C PHE A 547 -39.27 0.99 -12.93
N ALA A 548 -40.34 0.20 -12.79
CA ALA A 548 -40.33 -1.20 -12.39
C ALA A 548 -41.04 -2.06 -13.43
N LEU A 549 -40.62 -3.32 -13.61
CA LEU A 549 -41.27 -4.25 -14.53
C LEU A 549 -42.09 -5.27 -13.75
N LYS A 550 -43.38 -5.37 -14.09
CA LYS A 550 -44.33 -6.30 -13.47
C LYS A 550 -45.51 -6.57 -14.40
N THR A 551 -46.08 -7.76 -14.32
CA THR A 551 -47.28 -8.18 -15.07
C THR A 551 -48.51 -7.33 -14.71
N THR A 552 -48.72 -7.11 -13.41
CA THR A 552 -49.81 -6.29 -12.85
C THR A 552 -49.28 -5.03 -12.18
N SER A 553 -50.17 -4.09 -11.87
CA SER A 553 -49.79 -2.85 -11.19
C SER A 553 -49.10 -3.16 -9.86
N PRO A 554 -47.88 -2.66 -9.62
CA PRO A 554 -47.21 -2.89 -8.36
C PRO A 554 -47.90 -2.15 -7.21
N SER A 555 -48.25 -2.89 -6.16
CA SER A 555 -48.64 -2.30 -4.89
C SER A 555 -47.42 -1.71 -4.21
N VAL A 556 -47.42 -0.39 -4.02
CA VAL A 556 -46.50 0.24 -3.06
C VAL A 556 -46.99 -0.05 -1.65
N PRO A 557 -46.10 -0.38 -0.70
CA PRO A 557 -46.46 -0.38 0.70
C PRO A 557 -47.07 0.97 1.06
N THR A 558 -48.16 0.99 1.82
CA THR A 558 -48.69 2.23 2.40
C THR A 558 -47.56 2.93 3.16
N PRO A 559 -47.25 4.21 2.88
CA PRO A 559 -46.24 4.93 3.64
C PRO A 559 -46.59 4.88 5.12
N ILE A 560 -45.73 4.26 5.94
CA ILE A 560 -45.86 4.38 7.40
C ILE A 560 -45.48 5.81 7.72
N THR A 561 -46.47 6.63 8.07
CA THR A 561 -46.24 7.95 8.64
C THR A 561 -45.87 7.74 10.11
N ILE A 562 -44.63 8.04 10.48
CA ILE A 562 -44.26 8.12 11.90
C ILE A 562 -44.93 9.38 12.44
N ALA A 563 -46.06 9.21 13.13
CA ALA A 563 -46.89 10.32 13.62
C ALA A 563 -46.16 11.18 14.68
N SER A 564 -45.34 10.54 15.50
CA SER A 564 -44.42 11.20 16.42
C SER A 564 -43.35 10.20 16.90
N ILE A 565 -42.18 10.72 17.29
CA ILE A 565 -41.23 10.01 18.15
C ILE A 565 -41.22 10.82 19.44
N GLU A 566 -41.81 10.28 20.50
CA GLU A 566 -41.70 10.85 21.84
C GLU A 566 -40.60 10.11 22.58
N ALA A 567 -39.57 10.85 23.01
CA ALA A 567 -38.52 10.33 23.88
C ALA A 567 -38.81 10.80 25.31
N GLU A 568 -39.12 9.88 26.21
CA GLU A 568 -39.15 10.18 27.66
C GLU A 568 -37.71 10.15 28.19
N SER A 569 -37.24 11.28 28.71
CA SER A 569 -35.93 11.39 29.36
C SER A 569 -35.99 10.77 30.76
N GLY A 570 -35.82 9.45 30.84
CA GLY A 570 -35.78 8.69 32.08
C GLY A 570 -34.45 7.94 32.28
N GLY A 571 -33.30 8.62 32.24
CA GLY A 571 -32.01 8.02 32.58
C GLY A 571 -30.79 8.83 32.11
N PRO A 572 -29.63 8.74 32.81
CA PRO A 572 -28.50 9.61 32.54
C PRO A 572 -27.78 9.20 31.25
N ASP A 573 -27.46 10.21 30.44
CA ASP A 573 -26.54 10.20 29.31
C ASP A 573 -26.81 9.22 28.16
N TRP A 574 -27.80 9.57 27.34
CA TRP A 574 -27.94 9.03 25.99
C TRP A 574 -27.60 10.16 25.00
N THR A 575 -26.44 10.06 24.36
CA THR A 575 -26.01 11.03 23.34
C THR A 575 -26.85 10.86 22.06
N LEU A 576 -26.99 11.95 21.30
CA LEU A 576 -27.77 12.06 20.05
C LEU A 576 -27.50 10.94 19.02
N ALA A 577 -26.38 10.23 19.14
CA ALA A 577 -25.95 9.14 18.27
C ALA A 577 -26.86 7.89 18.33
N THR A 578 -27.49 7.60 19.47
CA THR A 578 -28.29 6.36 19.63
C THR A 578 -29.65 6.43 18.93
N ILE A 579 -30.19 7.64 18.72
CA ILE A 579 -31.45 7.87 17.97
C ILE A 579 -31.20 7.79 16.46
N GLY A 580 -30.02 8.18 15.97
CA GLY A 580 -29.64 8.08 14.56
C GLY A 580 -29.52 6.63 14.06
N CYS A 581 -29.12 5.69 14.93
CA CYS A 581 -28.95 4.28 14.56
C CYS A 581 -30.27 3.53 14.31
N MET A 582 -31.40 3.93 14.91
CA MET A 582 -32.68 3.26 14.67
C MET A 582 -33.34 3.69 13.34
N LEU A 583 -33.10 4.92 12.89
CA LEU A 583 -33.63 5.44 11.62
C LEU A 583 -32.98 4.82 10.38
N ALA A 584 -31.73 4.34 10.49
CA ALA A 584 -31.03 3.67 9.39
C ALA A 584 -31.52 2.24 9.13
N ALA A 585 -32.21 1.61 10.08
CA ALA A 585 -32.71 0.23 9.95
C ALA A 585 -34.01 0.12 9.14
N PHE A 586 -34.72 1.24 8.91
CA PHE A 586 -35.93 1.30 8.08
C PHE A 586 -35.70 2.25 6.92
N GLY A 587 -35.48 1.71 5.72
CA GLY A 587 -35.21 2.46 4.49
C GLY A 587 -36.38 3.32 4.01
N ALA A 588 -36.70 4.40 4.73
CA ALA A 588 -37.67 5.41 4.34
C ALA A 588 -36.96 6.77 4.22
N ILE A 589 -36.91 7.30 3.01
CA ILE A 589 -36.46 8.67 2.74
C ILE A 589 -37.56 9.62 3.24
N GLY A 590 -37.30 10.33 4.34
CA GLY A 590 -38.14 11.43 4.82
C GLY A 590 -37.28 12.49 5.50
N TRP A 591 -37.25 13.70 4.94
CA TRP A 591 -36.59 14.86 5.55
C TRP A 591 -37.37 15.29 6.79
N ALA A 592 -36.80 15.09 7.98
CA ALA A 592 -37.34 15.64 9.23
C ALA A 592 -36.70 17.02 9.50
N THR A 593 -37.52 18.06 9.59
CA THR A 593 -37.13 19.34 10.19
C THR A 593 -37.39 19.26 11.69
N THR A 594 -36.34 19.21 12.50
CA THR A 594 -36.45 19.24 13.97
C THR A 594 -36.64 20.68 14.45
N ARG A 595 -37.81 21.00 15.00
CA ARG A 595 -38.05 22.22 15.78
C ARG A 595 -37.94 21.86 17.26
N ALA A 596 -36.83 22.23 17.91
CA ALA A 596 -36.73 22.15 19.35
C ALA A 596 -37.59 23.28 19.98
N ARG A 597 -38.65 22.92 20.70
CA ARG A 597 -39.27 23.84 21.68
C ARG A 597 -38.48 23.71 22.98
N ARG A 598 -37.94 24.84 23.44
CA ARG A 598 -37.36 25.00 24.76
C ARG A 598 -38.49 25.49 25.66
N ASP A 599 -39.12 24.60 26.41
CA ASP A 599 -40.02 25.02 27.48
C ASP A 599 -39.17 25.30 28.73
N ALA A 600 -39.32 26.52 29.26
CA ALA A 600 -38.69 26.96 30.49
C ALA A 600 -39.51 26.44 31.68
N GLY A 601 -38.82 25.80 32.62
CA GLY A 601 -39.33 25.35 33.91
C GLY A 601 -38.17 24.82 34.72
#